data_AF-A0A096CYN0-F1
#
_entry.id   AF-A0A096CYN0-F1
#
_cell.length_a   1.000
_cell.length_b   1.000
_cell.length_c   1.000
_cell.angle_alpha   90.00
_cell.angle_beta   90.00
_cell.angle_gamma   90.00
#
_symmetry.space_group_name_H-M   'P 1'
#
loop_
_entity.id
_entity.type
_entity.pdbx_description
1 polymer ?
#
loop_
_entity_poly.entity_id
_entity_poly.type
_entity_poly.pdbx_seq_one_letter_code
_entity_poly.pdbx_strand_id
1 'polypeptide(L)'
;MMSTQKPEHILPYSIRLLTIKQVLNRCLEDGYFDCHKKEDVIYNKAIIKLCLSDSRASDEFMAGGNGFRFRNHKKDKKGKLVSVEAYLPEK
;
A
#
# COMPACT_ATOMS: atom_id res chain seq x y z
N MET A 1 12.39 -32.23 -1.97
CA MET A 1 12.45 -31.48 -0.70
C MET A 1 11.04 -31.26 -0.21
N MET A 2 10.60 -31.98 0.83
CA MET A 2 9.28 -31.73 1.42
C MET A 2 9.37 -30.48 2.30
N SER A 3 8.48 -29.52 2.06
CA SER A 3 8.35 -28.30 2.86
C SER A 3 8.08 -28.69 4.31
N THR A 4 9.00 -28.36 5.21
CA THR A 4 8.89 -28.55 6.67
C THR A 4 8.13 -27.40 7.33
N GLN A 5 7.16 -26.80 6.63
CA GLN A 5 6.30 -25.79 7.24
C GLN A 5 5.30 -26.48 8.17
N LYS A 6 5.50 -26.28 9.49
CA LYS A 6 4.47 -26.59 10.48
C LYS A 6 3.16 -25.90 10.06
N PRO A 7 2.01 -26.60 10.09
CA PRO A 7 0.74 -25.97 9.80
C PRO A 7 0.54 -24.80 10.76
N GLU A 8 0.23 -23.64 10.19
CA GLU A 8 -0.04 -22.44 10.99
C GLU A 8 -1.27 -22.66 11.88
N HIS A 9 -1.24 -22.08 13.08
CA HIS A 9 -2.42 -22.05 13.93
C HIS A 9 -3.59 -21.34 13.20
N ILE A 10 -4.76 -21.97 13.21
CA ILE A 10 -5.96 -21.52 12.46
C ILE A 10 -6.36 -20.09 12.83
N LEU A 11 -6.16 -19.68 14.08
CA LEU A 11 -6.50 -18.33 14.57
C LEU A 11 -5.62 -17.23 13.93
N PRO A 12 -4.27 -17.27 14.05
CA PRO A 12 -3.39 -16.36 13.32
C PRO A 12 -3.66 -16.30 11.82
N TYR A 13 -3.89 -17.45 11.18
CA TYR A 13 -4.22 -17.50 9.76
C TYR A 13 -5.50 -16.71 9.44
N SER A 14 -6.55 -16.93 10.23
CA SER A 14 -7.85 -16.27 10.05
C SER A 14 -7.77 -14.76 10.21
N ILE A 15 -6.98 -14.28 11.19
CA ILE A 15 -6.73 -12.85 11.39
C ILE A 15 -6.03 -12.26 10.18
N ARG A 16 -4.93 -12.89 9.72
CA ARG A 16 -4.18 -12.42 8.54
C ARG A 16 -5.06 -12.38 7.30
N LEU A 17 -5.88 -13.41 7.08
CA LEU A 17 -6.78 -13.47 5.94
C LEU A 17 -7.84 -12.36 5.99
N LEU A 18 -8.43 -12.09 7.17
CA LEU A 18 -9.40 -11.02 7.34
C LEU A 18 -8.76 -9.65 7.04
N THR A 19 -7.57 -9.40 7.57
CA THR A 19 -6.82 -8.16 7.31
C THR A 19 -6.51 -7.99 5.82
N ILE A 20 -6.07 -9.04 5.12
CA ILE A 20 -5.83 -9.00 3.67
C ILE A 20 -7.11 -8.63 2.92
N LYS A 21 -8.24 -9.25 3.27
CA LYS A 21 -9.54 -8.95 2.64
C LYS A 21 -9.97 -7.51 2.86
N GLN A 22 -9.81 -6.98 4.07
CA GLN A 22 -10.13 -5.59 4.39
C GLN A 22 -9.30 -4.60 3.56
N VAL A 23 -7.99 -4.83 3.45
CA VAL A 23 -7.11 -4.00 2.63
C VAL A 23 -7.48 -4.07 1.15
N LEU A 24 -7.77 -5.26 0.63
CA LEU A 24 -8.19 -5.44 -0.76
C LEU A 24 -9.51 -4.73 -1.06
N ASN A 25 -10.49 -4.82 -0.14
CA ASN A 25 -11.75 -4.08 -0.26
C ASN A 25 -11.50 -2.57 -0.28
N ARG A 26 -10.64 -2.07 0.61
CA ARG A 26 -10.29 -0.64 0.63
C ARG A 26 -9.65 -0.19 -0.69
N CYS A 27 -8.70 -0.95 -1.21
CA CYS A 27 -8.09 -0.66 -2.51
C CYS A 27 -9.11 -0.66 -3.67
N LEU A 28 -10.14 -1.51 -3.61
CA LEU A 28 -11.25 -1.50 -4.58
C LEU A 28 -12.13 -0.25 -4.40
N GLU A 29 -12.56 0.04 -3.18
CA GLU A 29 -13.45 1.18 -2.88
C GLU A 29 -12.82 2.54 -3.21
N ASP A 30 -11.53 2.69 -2.93
CA ASP A 30 -10.78 3.93 -3.19
C ASP A 30 -10.19 4.00 -4.61
N GLY A 31 -10.49 3.03 -5.49
CA GLY A 31 -10.06 3.04 -6.89
C GLY A 31 -8.55 2.85 -7.10
N TYR A 32 -7.83 2.25 -6.15
CA TYR A 32 -6.38 2.01 -6.28
C TYR A 32 -6.03 1.09 -7.45
N PHE A 33 -6.98 0.25 -7.88
CA PHE A 33 -6.86 -0.62 -9.05
C PHE A 33 -7.35 0.03 -10.35
N ASP A 34 -8.10 1.13 -10.28
CA ASP A 34 -8.67 1.84 -11.42
C ASP A 34 -7.77 2.98 -11.91
N CYS A 35 -6.47 2.69 -12.05
CA CYS A 35 -5.50 3.69 -12.48
C CYS A 35 -5.70 4.07 -13.95
N HIS A 36 -6.19 5.28 -14.22
CA HIS A 36 -6.35 5.79 -15.58
C HIS A 36 -5.04 6.34 -16.17
N LYS A 37 -4.11 6.81 -15.34
CA LYS A 37 -2.78 7.27 -15.78
C LYS A 37 -1.68 6.37 -15.24
N LYS A 38 -0.61 6.23 -16.03
CA LYS A 38 0.61 5.50 -15.62
C LYS A 38 1.28 6.14 -14.39
N GLU A 39 1.05 7.42 -14.15
CA GLU A 39 1.58 8.13 -12.98
C GLU A 39 0.83 7.78 -11.70
N ASP A 40 -0.50 7.59 -11.76
CA ASP A 40 -1.33 7.20 -10.61
C ASP A 40 -0.82 5.89 -9.98
N VAL A 41 -0.43 4.93 -10.83
CA VAL A 41 0.19 3.66 -10.42
C VAL A 41 1.44 3.89 -9.56
N ILE A 42 2.22 4.93 -9.84
CA ILE A 42 3.46 5.24 -9.11
C ILE A 42 3.14 5.79 -7.72
N TYR A 43 2.15 6.68 -7.62
CA TYR A 43 1.67 7.22 -6.35
C TYR A 43 1.02 6.13 -5.49
N ASN A 44 0.12 5.34 -6.06
CA ASN A 44 -0.55 4.23 -5.37
C ASN A 44 0.48 3.21 -4.85
N LYS A 45 1.48 2.87 -5.65
CA LYS A 45 2.58 1.99 -5.23
C LYS A 45 3.40 2.58 -4.08
N ALA A 46 3.61 3.90 -4.05
CA ALA A 46 4.32 4.55 -2.96
C ALA A 46 3.53 4.50 -1.64
N ILE A 47 2.21 4.73 -1.70
CA ILE A 47 1.32 4.59 -0.53
C ILE A 47 1.34 3.16 0.00
N ILE A 48 1.14 2.16 -0.87
CA ILE A 48 1.13 0.75 -0.47
C ILE A 48 2.46 0.37 0.19
N LYS A 49 3.59 0.79 -0.37
CA LYS A 49 4.91 0.55 0.24
C LYS A 49 5.01 1.14 1.64
N LEU A 50 4.54 2.38 1.83
CA LEU A 50 4.56 3.04 3.12
C LEU A 50 3.70 2.27 4.13
N CYS A 51 2.48 1.89 3.77
CA CYS A 51 1.57 1.13 4.63
C CYS A 51 2.20 -0.21 5.07
N LEU A 52 2.85 -0.93 4.14
CA LEU A 52 3.54 -2.19 4.46
C LEU A 52 4.72 -2.02 5.43
N SER A 53 5.30 -0.84 5.52
CA SER A 53 6.46 -0.55 6.37
C SER A 53 6.13 0.22 7.66
N ASP A 54 4.97 0.85 7.75
CA ASP A 54 4.60 1.78 8.82
C ASP A 54 3.16 1.55 9.27
N SER A 55 2.97 1.22 10.55
CA SER A 55 1.66 0.92 11.12
C SER A 55 0.74 2.14 11.17
N ARG A 56 1.29 3.34 11.42
CA ARG A 56 0.50 4.58 11.41
C ARG A 56 0.00 4.89 9.99
N ALA A 57 0.81 4.62 8.98
CA ALA A 57 0.37 4.73 7.59
C ALA A 57 -0.73 3.73 7.23
N SER A 58 -0.63 2.50 7.73
CA SER A 58 -1.71 1.52 7.60
C SER A 58 -3.00 1.99 8.25
N ASP A 59 -2.95 2.55 9.46
CA ASP A 59 -4.12 3.07 10.16
C ASP A 59 -4.77 4.22 9.39
N GLU A 60 -3.98 5.17 8.89
CA GLU A 60 -4.47 6.29 8.07
C GLU A 60 -5.11 5.80 6.76
N PHE A 61 -4.51 4.80 6.13
CA PHE A 61 -5.07 4.18 4.92
C PHE A 61 -6.44 3.56 5.20
N MET A 62 -6.55 2.79 6.29
CA MET A 62 -7.82 2.18 6.68
C MET A 62 -8.87 3.21 7.11
N ALA A 63 -8.45 4.37 7.62
CA ALA A 63 -9.33 5.45 8.04
C ALA A 63 -9.87 6.35 6.91
N GLY A 64 -9.38 6.22 5.67
CA GLY A 64 -9.82 7.09 4.57
C GLY A 64 -8.75 7.50 3.58
N GLY A 65 -7.47 7.34 3.90
CA GLY A 65 -6.36 7.58 2.97
C GLY A 65 -6.11 9.04 2.55
N ASN A 66 -6.67 10.02 3.25
CA ASN A 66 -6.58 11.43 2.86
C ASN A 66 -5.30 12.15 3.32
N GLY A 67 -4.54 11.55 4.26
CA GLY A 67 -3.34 12.15 4.84
C GLY A 67 -2.04 12.00 4.03
N PHE A 68 -2.02 11.21 2.95
CA PHE A 68 -0.77 10.92 2.24
C PHE A 68 -0.23 12.11 1.46
N ARG A 69 1.07 12.37 1.65
CA ARG A 69 1.85 13.36 0.93
C ARG A 69 2.99 12.70 0.19
N PHE A 70 3.55 13.41 -0.78
CA PHE A 70 4.55 12.86 -1.69
C PHE A 70 5.79 13.74 -1.78
N ARG A 71 6.97 13.10 -1.83
CA ARG A 71 8.27 13.76 -1.96
C ARG A 71 9.21 12.97 -2.86
N ASN A 72 10.37 13.56 -3.16
CA ASN A 72 11.44 12.90 -3.91
C ASN A 72 10.99 12.36 -5.29
N HIS A 73 10.25 13.19 -6.04
CA HIS A 73 9.76 12.85 -7.37
C HIS A 73 10.93 12.65 -8.34
N LYS A 74 11.19 11.40 -8.71
CA LYS A 74 12.24 11.04 -9.66
C LYS A 74 11.64 10.92 -11.06
N LYS A 75 12.25 11.63 -12.01
CA LYS A 75 11.91 11.56 -13.43
C LYS A 75 13.00 10.86 -14.23
N ASP A 76 12.63 10.21 -15.31
CA ASP A 76 13.58 9.69 -16.29
C ASP A 76 14.16 10.81 -17.17
N LYS A 77 15.08 10.45 -18.07
CA LYS A 77 15.69 11.40 -19.03
C LYS A 77 14.69 12.04 -19.99
N LYS A 78 13.48 11.49 -20.13
CA LYS A 78 12.38 12.00 -20.95
C LYS A 78 11.38 12.83 -20.13
N GLY A 79 11.65 13.07 -18.85
CA GLY A 79 10.80 13.85 -17.96
C GLY A 79 9.60 13.08 -17.38
N LYS A 80 9.49 11.77 -17.63
CA LYS A 80 8.40 10.94 -17.10
C LYS A 80 8.66 10.58 -15.64
N LEU A 81 7.66 10.70 -14.78
CA LEU A 81 7.76 10.23 -13.39
C LEU A 81 8.01 8.72 -13.36
N VAL A 82 9.00 8.27 -12.58
CA VAL A 82 9.35 6.84 -12.42
C VAL A 82 9.31 6.37 -10.97
N SER A 83 9.46 7.28 -10.01
CA SER A 83 9.28 6.96 -8.59
C SER A 83 8.95 8.19 -7.77
N VAL A 84 8.27 7.96 -6.65
CA VAL A 84 7.97 8.94 -5.62
C VAL A 84 7.99 8.23 -4.27
N GLU A 85 8.19 8.99 -3.20
CA GLU A 85 8.05 8.51 -1.83
C GLU A 85 6.78 9.09 -1.22
N ALA A 86 5.97 8.22 -0.60
CA ALA A 86 4.85 8.65 0.22
C ALA A 86 5.30 8.88 1.66
N TYR A 87 4.67 9.83 2.36
CA TYR A 87 4.84 10.07 3.79
C TYR A 87 3.56 10.61 4.42
N LEU A 88 3.45 10.52 5.74
CA LEU A 88 2.45 11.24 6.52
C LEU A 88 3.12 12.47 7.18
N PRO A 89 2.51 13.66 7.12
CA PRO A 89 3.02 14.82 7.84
C PRO A 89 3.00 14.56 9.35
N GLU A 90 3.94 15.17 10.08
CA GLU A 90 3.88 15.21 11.54
C GLU A 90 2.58 15.89 11.98
N LYS A 91 1.95 15.36 13.03
CA LYS A 91 0.72 15.93 13.60
C LYS A 91 1.05 17.20 14.38
#